data_AF-A0A223NUL8-F1
#
_entry.id   AF-A0A223NUL8-F1
#
_cell.length_a   1.000
_cell.length_b   1.000
_cell.length_c   1.000
_cell.angle_alpha   90.00
_cell.angle_beta   90.00
_cell.angle_gamma   90.00
#
_symmetry.space_group_name_H-M   'P 1'
#
loop_
_entity.id
_entity.type
_entity.pdbx_description
1 polymer ?
#
loop_
_entity_poly.entity_id
_entity_poly.type
_entity_poly.pdbx_seq_one_letter_code
_entity_poly.pdbx_strand_id
1 'polypeptide(L)' 'MVIEADGPIHDFKKEYDKNREDVLISLGLKILRFDNSGILNNMPAVLEKIRESLS' A
#
# COMPACT_ATOMS: atom_id res chain seq x y z
N MET A 1 4.51 -10.06 -0.13
CA MET A 1 3.85 -8.85 0.38
C MET A 1 4.42 -7.64 -0.32
N VAL A 2 3.58 -6.69 -0.71
CA VAL A 2 3.96 -5.44 -1.36
C VAL A 2 3.54 -4.29 -0.45
N ILE A 3 4.43 -3.33 -0.20
CA ILE A 3 4.12 -2.13 0.57
C ILE A 3 4.21 -0.92 -0.35
N GLU A 4 3.17 -0.11 -0.38
CA GLU A 4 3.08 1.11 -1.17
C GLU A 4 2.99 2.32 -0.25
N ALA A 5 3.84 3.32 -0.49
CA ALA A 5 3.70 4.64 0.08
C ALA A 5 2.98 5.52 -0.94
N ASP A 6 1.70 5.81 -0.69
CA ASP A 6 0.84 6.57 -1.59
C ASP A 6 0.82 8.05 -1.16
N GLY A 7 1.20 8.92 -2.09
CA GLY A 7 1.05 10.37 -1.96
C GLY A 7 -0.21 10.83 -2.69
N PRO A 8 -0.65 12.09 -2.52
CA PRO A 8 -1.77 12.63 -3.28
C PRO A 8 -1.38 12.79 -4.76
N ILE A 9 -1.47 11.70 -5.53
CA ILE A 9 -1.43 11.71 -7.00
C ILE A 9 -2.82 11.29 -7.43
N HIS A 10 -3.77 12.19 -7.20
CA HIS A 10 -5.13 12.01 -7.68
C HIS A 10 -5.16 12.21 -9.20
N ASP A 11 -5.98 11.39 -9.84
CA ASP A 11 -6.52 11.47 -11.20
C ASP A 11 -5.79 10.78 -12.37
N PHE A 12 -4.47 10.64 -12.41
CA PHE A 12 -3.80 10.02 -13.58
C PHE A 12 -3.37 8.55 -13.45
N LYS A 13 -3.43 7.96 -12.24
CA LYS A 13 -2.93 6.59 -11.99
C LYS A 13 -3.99 5.49 -11.87
N LYS A 14 -5.29 5.83 -11.81
CA LYS A 14 -6.37 4.86 -11.51
C LYS A 14 -6.37 3.62 -12.41
N GLU A 15 -6.10 3.78 -13.70
CA GLU A 15 -6.15 2.67 -14.66
C GLU A 15 -4.87 1.83 -14.66
N TYR A 16 -3.72 2.44 -14.40
CA TYR A 16 -2.43 1.74 -14.30
C TYR A 16 -2.29 1.00 -12.96
N ASP A 17 -2.78 1.60 -11.87
CA ASP A 17 -2.78 0.97 -10.54
C ASP A 17 -3.69 -0.25 -10.49
N LYS A 18 -4.86 -0.20 -11.13
CA LYS A 18 -5.83 -1.31 -11.10
C LYS A 18 -5.28 -2.58 -11.73
N ASN A 19 -4.66 -2.48 -12.91
CA ASN A 19 -4.05 -3.63 -13.57
C ASN A 19 -2.88 -4.21 -12.76
N ARG A 20 -2.10 -3.35 -12.09
CA ARG A 20 -0.98 -3.78 -11.27
C ARG A 20 -1.45 -4.46 -9.99
N GLU A 21 -2.47 -3.90 -9.35
CA GLU A 21 -3.11 -4.47 -8.16
C GLU A 21 -3.73 -5.84 -8.48
N ASP A 22 -4.50 -5.93 -9.56
CA ASP A 22 -5.15 -7.18 -10.00
C ASP A 22 -4.12 -8.29 -10.29
N VAL A 23 -3.00 -7.96 -10.93
CA VAL A 23 -1.91 -8.94 -11.17
C VAL A 23 -1.27 -9.37 -9.86
N LEU A 24 -0.94 -8.44 -8.97
CA LEU A 24 -0.30 -8.77 -7.69
C LEU A 24 -1.22 -9.62 -6.79
N ILE A 25 -2.53 -9.31 -6.77
CA ILE A 25 -3.54 -10.12 -6.08
C ILE A 25 -3.63 -11.52 -6.71
N SER A 26 -3.62 -11.62 -8.04
CA SER A 26 -3.65 -12.91 -8.75
C SER A 26 -2.44 -13.80 -8.43
N LEU A 27 -1.31 -13.18 -8.09
CA LEU A 27 -0.08 -13.87 -7.64
C LEU A 27 -0.13 -14.26 -6.15
N GLY A 28 -1.25 -14.02 -5.46
CA GLY A 28 -1.41 -14.32 -4.03
C GLY A 28 -0.66 -13.34 -3.12
N LEU A 29 -0.26 -12.17 -3.62
CA LEU A 29 0.47 -11.19 -2.84
C LEU A 29 -0.49 -10.26 -2.10
N LYS A 30 -0.25 -10.10 -0.79
CA LYS A 30 -0.91 -9.07 0.02
C LYS A 30 -0.29 -7.71 -0.25
N ILE A 31 -1.15 -6.71 -0.49
CA ILE A 31 -0.76 -5.31 -0.72
C ILE A 31 -1.16 -4.49 0.50
N LEU A 32 -0.23 -3.70 1.03
CA LEU A 32 -0.48 -2.72 2.08
C LEU A 32 -0.14 -1.33 1.55
N ARG A 33 -1.11 -0.42 1.61
CA ARG A 33 -0.96 0.96 1.16
C ARG A 33 -1.04 1.91 2.35
N PHE A 34 -0.08 2.81 2.44
CA PHE A 34 0.00 3.82 3.49
C PHE A 34 0.06 5.20 2.87
N ASP A 35 -0.69 6.14 3.42
CA ASP A 35 -0.68 7.54 3.02
C ASP A 35 0.58 8.25 3.55
N ASN A 36 1.12 9.19 2.77
CA ASN A 36 2.28 9.97 3.21
C ASN A 36 2.08 10.64 4.58
N SER A 37 0.87 11.14 4.86
CA SER A 37 0.56 11.73 6.18
C SER A 37 0.63 10.71 7.30
N GLY A 38 0.08 9.51 7.13
CA GLY A 38 0.16 8.43 8.10
C GLY A 38 1.59 7.97 8.34
N ILE A 39 2.40 7.86 7.28
CA ILE A 39 3.82 7.50 7.38
C ILE A 39 4.60 8.57 8.17
N LEU A 40 4.43 9.84 7.81
CA LEU A 40 5.21 10.93 8.41
C LEU A 40 4.78 11.27 9.83
N ASN A 41 3.48 11.16 10.14
CA ASN A 41 2.95 11.57 11.44
C ASN A 41 2.76 10.40 12.41
N ASN A 42 2.70 9.16 11.93
CA ASN A 42 2.41 8.00 12.76
C ASN A 42 3.11 6.72 12.28
N MET A 43 4.43 6.80 12.14
CA MET A 43 5.30 5.66 11.81
C MET A 43 5.08 4.43 12.70
N PRO A 44 4.88 4.53 14.04
CA PRO A 44 4.65 3.36 14.88
C PRO A 44 3.41 2.55 14.44
N ALA A 45 2.30 3.21 14.11
CA ALA A 45 1.09 2.54 13.65
C ALA A 45 1.28 1.86 12.28
N VAL A 46 2.12 2.44 11.40
CA VAL A 46 2.47 1.83 10.11
C VAL A 46 3.27 0.54 10.32
N LEU A 47 4.26 0.56 11.22
CA LEU A 47 5.09 -0.60 11.52
C LEU A 47 4.28 -1.74 12.17
N GLU A 48 3.36 -1.42 13.08
CA GLU A 48 2.49 -2.42 13.69
C GLU A 48 1.58 -3.09 12.64
N LYS A 49 0.97 -2.33 11.73
CA LYS A 49 0.20 -2.91 10.62
C LYS A 49 1.02 -3.84 9.72
N ILE A 50 2.28 -3.48 9.45
CA ILE A 50 3.20 -4.35 8.70
C ILE A 50 3.46 -5.63 9.48
N ARG A 51 3.72 -5.54 10.77
CA ARG A 51 3.99 -6.69 11.65
C ARG A 51 2.79 -7.63 11.75
N GLU A 52 1.58 -7.10 11.95
CA GLU A 52 0.33 -7.87 11.95
C GLU A 52 0.09 -8.58 10.63
N SER A 53 0.54 -8.01 9.51
CA SER A 53 0.35 -8.59 8.20
C SER A 53 1.32 -9.72 7.83
N LEU A 54 2.42 -9.84 8.57
CA LEU A 54 3.48 -10.85 8.44
C LEU A 54 3.28 -12.04 9.40
N SER A 55 2.35 -11.91 10.36
CA SER A 55 2.00 -12.94 11.34
C SER A 55 0.88 -13.83 10.80
#